data_AF-A0A7C7RI71-F1
#
_entry.id   AF-A0A7C7RI71-F1
#
_cell.length_a   1.000
_cell.length_b   1.000
_cell.length_c   1.000
_cell.angle_alpha   90.00
_cell.angle_beta   90.00
_cell.angle_gamma   90.00
#
_symmetry.space_group_name_H-M   'P 1'
#
loop_
_entity.id
_entity.type
_entity.pdbx_description
1 polymer ?
#
loop_
_entity_poly.entity_id
_entity_poly.type
_entity_poly.pdbx_seq_one_letter_code
_entity_poly.pdbx_strand_id
1 'polypeptide(L)' 'MKCQYCGAEEPLPFKCPFCGGYFCVDHRLPENHECPELW' A
#
# COMPACT_ATOMS: atom_id res chain seq x y z
N MET A 1 -3.61 -11.58 -0.12
CA MET A 1 -4.34 -10.31 0.18
C MET A 1 -4.18 -9.39 -1.03
N LYS A 2 -5.11 -8.48 -1.31
CA LYS A 2 -5.01 -7.61 -2.49
C LYS A 2 -4.46 -6.23 -2.11
N CYS A 3 -3.58 -5.67 -2.94
CA CYS A 3 -3.14 -4.29 -2.82
C CYS A 3 -4.35 -3.36 -2.97
N GLN A 4 -4.55 -2.46 -2.02
CA GLN A 4 -5.68 -1.53 -2.04
C GLN A 4 -5.57 -0.45 -3.12
N TYR A 5 -4.39 -0.26 -3.70
CA TYR A 5 -4.13 0.70 -4.76
C TYR A 5 -4.33 0.10 -6.16
N CYS A 6 -3.57 -0.94 -6.52
CA CYS A 6 -3.62 -1.54 -7.85
C CYS A 6 -4.43 -2.84 -7.95
N GLY A 7 -4.89 -3.41 -6.83
CA GLY A 7 -5.61 -4.68 -6.80
C GLY A 7 -4.74 -5.94 -6.95
N ALA A 8 -3.41 -5.81 -7.04
CA ALA A 8 -2.49 -6.94 -7.18
C ALA A 8 -2.62 -7.93 -6.01
N GLU A 9 -2.68 -9.23 -6.33
CA GLU A 9 -2.71 -10.28 -5.31
C GLU A 9 -1.32 -10.55 -4.79
N GLU A 10 -1.08 -10.15 -3.54
CA GLU A 10 0.16 -10.39 -2.84
C GLU A 10 -0.01 -11.37 -1.68
N PRO A 11 0.88 -12.38 -1.57
CA PRO A 11 0.87 -13.30 -0.45
C PRO A 11 1.27 -12.60 0.86
N LEU A 12 2.12 -11.58 0.78
CA LEU A 12 2.62 -10.79 1.91
C LEU A 12 2.41 -9.30 1.66
N PRO A 13 1.23 -8.74 1.98
CA PRO A 13 0.99 -7.32 1.82
C PRO A 13 1.77 -6.49 2.86
N PHE A 14 2.27 -5.34 2.42
CA PHE A 14 2.87 -4.35 3.30
C PHE A 14 1.81 -3.45 3.89
N LYS A 15 1.81 -3.31 5.22
CA LYS A 15 0.96 -2.34 5.90
C LYS A 15 1.67 -0.99 5.96
N CYS A 16 1.06 0.03 5.37
CA CYS A 16 1.56 1.40 5.48
C CYS A 16 1.41 1.89 6.93
N PRO A 17 2.46 2.43 7.57
CA PRO A 17 2.39 2.90 8.95
C PRO A 17 1.63 4.24 9.09
N PHE A 18 1.42 4.96 7.99
CA PHE A 18 0.73 6.25 7.97
C PHE A 18 -0.78 6.05 7.83
N CYS A 19 -1.23 5.57 6.66
CA CYS A 19 -2.66 5.36 6.39
C CYS A 19 -3.22 4.02 6.90
N GLY A 20 -2.37 3.09 7.33
CA GLY A 20 -2.78 1.76 7.82
C GLY A 20 -3.22 0.77 6.72
N GLY A 21 -3.18 1.16 5.45
CA GLY A 21 -3.60 0.35 4.30
C GLY A 21 -2.62 -0.76 3.92
N TYR A 22 -3.10 -1.74 3.16
CA TYR A 22 -2.33 -2.90 2.68
C TYR A 22 -1.97 -2.77 1.20
N PHE A 23 -0.68 -2.83 0.90
CA PHE A 23 -0.13 -2.61 -0.44
C PHE A 23 0.84 -3.70 -0.88
N CYS A 24 1.07 -3.82 -2.18
CA CYS A 24 2.06 -4.74 -2.72
C CYS A 24 3.49 -4.19 -2.58
N VAL A 25 4.50 -5.00 -2.90
CA VAL A 25 5.91 -4.59 -2.84
C VAL A 25 6.21 -3.31 -3.64
N ASP A 26 5.53 -3.12 -4.78
CA ASP A 26 5.66 -1.90 -5.60
C ASP A 26 4.99 -0.69 -4.97
N HIS A 27 3.87 -0.88 -4.29
CA HIS A 27 3.08 0.19 -3.68
C HIS A 27 3.31 0.34 -2.17
N ARG A 28 4.36 -0.29 -1.62
CA ARG A 28 4.66 -0.27 -0.17
C ARG A 28 5.07 1.11 0.34
N LEU A 29 5.65 1.93 -0.52
CA LEU A 29 6.09 3.28 -0.17
C LEU A 29 4.90 4.25 -0.22
N PRO A 30 4.83 5.22 0.71
CA PRO A 30 3.76 6.21 0.75
C PRO A 30 3.56 6.95 -0.57
N GLU A 31 4.65 7.30 -1.24
CA GLU A 31 4.70 7.97 -2.54
C GLU A 31 4.16 7.11 -3.70
N ASN A 32 4.20 5.79 -3.59
CA ASN A 32 3.76 4.89 -4.67
C ASN A 32 2.26 4.58 -4.64
N HIS A 33 1.59 4.75 -3.49
CA HIS A 33 0.14 4.57 -3.38
C HIS A 33 -0.60 5.88 -3.10
N GLU A 34 0.04 7.02 -3.38
CA GLU A 34 -0.52 8.36 -3.13
C GLU A 34 -1.10 8.47 -1.70
N CYS A 35 -0.26 8.18 -0.70
CA CYS A 35 -0.71 8.07 0.68
C CYS A 35 -1.45 9.34 1.14
N PRO A 36 -2.69 9.24 1.65
CA PRO A 36 -3.49 10.40 2.03
C PRO A 36 -2.92 11.18 3.22
N GLU A 37 -2.11 10.52 4.05
CA GLU A 37 -1.47 11.12 5.24
C GLU A 37 -0.14 11.85 4.91
N LEU A 38 0.21 12.00 3.63
CA LEU A 38 1.46 12.63 3.17
C LEU A 38 1.31 14.15 2.90
N TRP A 39 0.30 14.80 3.48
CA TRP A 39 0.01 16.24 3.34
C TRP A 39 0.73 17.11 4.38
#